data_AF-A0A1Y3WSU0-F1
#
_entry.id   AF-A0A1Y3WSU0-F1
#
_cell.length_a   1.000
_cell.length_b   1.000
_cell.length_c   1.000
_cell.angle_alpha   90.00
_cell.angle_beta   90.00
_cell.angle_gamma   90.00
#
_symmetry.space_group_name_H-M   'P 1'
#
loop_
_entity.id
_entity.type
_entity.pdbx_description
1 polymer ?
#
loop_
_entity_poly.entity_id
_entity_poly.type
_entity_poly.pdbx_seq_one_letter_code
_entity_poly.pdbx_strand_id
1 'polypeptide(L)'
;MELFREDGCLTDEGLQALVEGSLDEWGRLEAAEHLSYCDRCMDRYTALLTGAVLEQPPRDLSRPVSRAILIRLMQNVYGRMAVAGVAAVLALTIWRSGSLGLILAQGDPLETYTPQQIDPPASTVVPKPKNDPPPRPGEEGGIAQKAYQAVTGLWNTLTGPDSGPQTTN
;
A
#
# COMPACT_ATOMS: atom_id res chain seq x y z
N MET A 1 -41.83 23.24 -18.71
CA MET A 1 -41.90 22.49 -17.43
C MET A 1 -40.96 23.20 -16.49
N GLU A 2 -41.38 23.53 -15.27
CA GLU A 2 -40.45 24.03 -14.26
C GLU A 2 -39.70 22.82 -13.67
N LEU A 3 -38.37 22.80 -13.80
CA LEU A 3 -37.54 21.71 -13.29
C LEU A 3 -37.43 21.76 -11.75
N PHE A 4 -37.56 22.97 -11.20
CA PHE A 4 -37.42 23.25 -9.78
C PHE A 4 -38.74 23.74 -9.20
N ARG A 5 -38.95 23.40 -7.93
CA ARG A 5 -40.03 23.91 -7.10
C ARG A 5 -39.60 25.21 -6.44
N GLU A 6 -40.57 25.94 -5.89
CA GLU A 6 -40.34 27.16 -5.08
C GLU A 6 -39.42 26.94 -3.87
N ASP A 7 -39.28 25.70 -3.37
CA ASP A 7 -38.35 25.35 -2.28
C ASP A 7 -36.91 25.09 -2.76
N GLY A 8 -36.65 25.29 -4.06
CA GLY A 8 -35.35 25.08 -4.70
C GLY A 8 -34.99 23.62 -4.94
N CYS A 9 -35.88 22.66 -4.65
CA CYS A 9 -35.65 21.23 -4.94
C CYS A 9 -36.23 20.84 -6.31
N LEU A 10 -35.74 19.74 -6.90
CA LEU A 10 -36.34 19.20 -8.13
C LEU A 10 -37.80 18.80 -7.91
N THR A 11 -38.64 19.12 -8.91
CA THR A 11 -40.01 18.61 -9.03
C THR A 11 -40.00 17.08 -9.17
N ASP A 12 -41.10 16.43 -8.80
CA ASP A 12 -41.21 14.97 -8.98
C ASP A 12 -41.19 14.60 -10.47
N GLU A 13 -41.82 15.44 -11.30
CA GLU A 13 -41.81 15.32 -12.76
C GLU A 13 -40.40 15.52 -13.33
N GLY A 14 -39.64 16.48 -12.80
CA GLY A 14 -38.25 16.72 -13.19
C GLY A 14 -37.33 15.57 -12.82
N LEU A 15 -37.55 14.95 -11.66
CA LEU A 15 -36.79 13.78 -11.21
C LEU A 15 -37.11 12.55 -12.08
N GLN A 16 -38.38 12.37 -12.43
CA GLN A 16 -38.82 11.29 -13.32
C GLN A 16 -38.26 11.47 -14.74
N ALA A 17 -38.31 12.69 -15.28
CA ALA A 17 -37.71 13.02 -16.57
C ALA A 17 -36.20 12.74 -16.57
N LEU A 18 -35.51 12.96 -15.45
CA LEU A 18 -34.08 12.69 -15.31
C LEU A 18 -33.78 11.18 -15.35
N VAL A 19 -34.60 10.37 -14.70
CA VAL A 19 -34.50 8.90 -14.75
C VAL A 19 -34.79 8.37 -16.16
N GLU A 20 -35.78 8.94 -16.83
CA GLU A 20 -36.17 8.57 -18.20
C GLU A 20 -35.21 9.11 -19.27
N GLY A 21 -34.31 10.04 -18.90
CA GLY A 21 -33.39 10.69 -19.83
C GLY A 21 -34.09 11.62 -20.83
N SER A 22 -35.27 12.14 -20.48
CA SER A 22 -36.10 12.99 -21.36
C SER A 22 -35.84 14.49 -21.20
N LEU A 23 -34.89 14.89 -20.33
CA LEU A 23 -34.43 16.29 -20.26
C LEU A 23 -33.58 16.69 -21.47
N ASP A 24 -33.65 17.96 -21.79
CA ASP A 24 -32.74 18.63 -22.71
C ASP A 24 -31.33 18.76 -22.12
N GLU A 25 -30.35 19.15 -22.94
CA GLU A 25 -28.94 19.21 -22.53
C GLU A 25 -28.70 20.19 -21.37
N TRP A 26 -29.39 21.34 -21.37
CA TRP A 26 -29.27 22.33 -20.30
C TRP A 26 -29.93 21.83 -19.02
N GLY A 27 -31.15 21.31 -19.10
CA GLY A 27 -31.84 20.74 -17.95
C GLY A 27 -31.07 19.58 -17.32
N ARG A 28 -30.39 18.75 -18.14
CA ARG A 28 -29.55 17.66 -17.64
C ARG A 28 -28.30 18.17 -16.90
N LEU A 29 -27.66 19.23 -17.40
CA LEU A 29 -26.51 19.85 -16.73
C LEU A 29 -26.93 20.48 -15.38
N GLU A 30 -28.02 21.23 -15.38
CA GLU A 30 -28.54 21.91 -14.18
C GLU A 30 -29.01 20.90 -13.13
N ALA A 31 -29.70 19.83 -13.54
CA ALA A 31 -30.07 18.75 -12.64
C ALA A 31 -28.84 18.03 -12.06
N ALA A 32 -27.80 17.81 -12.85
CA ALA A 32 -26.56 17.17 -12.38
C ALA A 32 -25.80 18.05 -11.39
N GLU A 33 -25.70 19.36 -11.64
CA GLU A 33 -25.13 20.31 -10.69
C GLU A 33 -25.94 20.31 -9.38
N HIS A 34 -27.27 20.37 -9.48
CA HIS A 34 -28.13 20.36 -8.31
C HIS A 34 -27.98 19.08 -7.48
N LEU A 35 -27.94 17.90 -8.12
CA LEU A 35 -27.74 16.62 -7.44
C LEU A 35 -26.40 16.55 -6.68
N SER A 36 -25.38 17.26 -7.16
CA SER A 36 -24.07 17.31 -6.49
C SER A 36 -24.07 18.15 -5.21
N TYR A 37 -25.02 19.08 -5.07
CA TYR A 37 -25.09 20.02 -3.95
C TYR A 37 -26.26 19.77 -3.00
N CYS A 38 -27.32 19.11 -3.45
CA CYS A 38 -28.54 18.90 -2.68
C CYS A 38 -28.73 17.42 -2.34
N ASP A 39 -28.28 17.03 -1.14
CA ASP A 39 -28.41 15.67 -0.62
C ASP A 39 -29.87 15.18 -0.60
N ARG A 40 -30.83 16.07 -0.32
CA ARG A 40 -32.26 15.73 -0.31
C ARG A 40 -32.77 15.28 -1.69
N CYS A 41 -32.32 15.93 -2.76
CA CYS A 41 -32.69 15.53 -4.12
C CYS A 41 -31.93 14.27 -4.54
N MET A 42 -30.68 14.11 -4.09
CA MET A 42 -29.90 12.90 -4.32
C MET A 42 -30.54 11.67 -3.64
N ASP A 43 -31.04 11.80 -2.41
CA ASP A 43 -31.75 10.73 -1.70
C ASP A 43 -33.05 10.33 -2.40
N ARG A 44 -33.84 11.31 -2.86
CA ARG A 44 -35.06 11.03 -3.65
C ARG A 44 -34.73 10.34 -4.97
N TYR A 45 -33.68 10.80 -5.66
CA TYR A 45 -33.24 10.22 -6.93
C TYR A 45 -32.77 8.76 -6.76
N THR A 46 -31.96 8.50 -5.74
CA THR A 46 -31.49 7.14 -5.44
C THR A 46 -32.62 6.22 -4.97
N ALA A 47 -33.60 6.73 -4.22
CA ALA A 47 -34.80 5.99 -3.87
C ALA A 47 -35.61 5.58 -5.11
N LEU A 48 -35.78 6.49 -6.09
CA LEU A 48 -36.42 6.18 -7.37
C LEU A 48 -35.64 5.10 -8.14
N LEU A 49 -34.31 5.21 -8.24
CA LEU A 49 -33.48 4.23 -8.96
C LEU A 49 -33.47 2.84 -8.32
N THR A 50 -33.53 2.78 -6.98
CA THR A 50 -33.47 1.50 -6.24
C THR A 50 -34.84 0.87 -6.03
N GLY A 51 -35.92 1.60 -6.32
CA GLY A 51 -37.29 1.15 -6.04
C GLY A 51 -37.59 0.96 -4.55
N ALA A 52 -36.71 1.44 -3.67
CA ALA A 52 -36.81 1.29 -2.23
C ALA A 52 -37.08 2.65 -1.59
N VAL A 53 -38.05 2.68 -0.68
CA VAL A 53 -38.22 3.84 0.22
C VAL A 53 -37.03 3.84 1.16
N LEU A 54 -36.05 4.70 0.88
CA LEU A 54 -34.95 4.94 1.80
C LEU A 54 -35.54 5.59 3.06
N GLU A 55 -35.54 4.86 4.17
CA GLU A 55 -35.94 5.42 5.46
C GLU A 55 -34.92 6.49 5.84
N GLN A 56 -35.40 7.71 6.05
CA GLN A 56 -34.54 8.76 6.60
C GLN A 56 -34.18 8.37 8.03
N PRO A 57 -32.88 8.28 8.36
CA PRO A 57 -32.48 7.90 9.69
C PRO A 57 -33.02 8.94 10.69
N PRO A 58 -33.49 8.51 11.89
CA PRO A 58 -34.10 9.39 12.87
C PRO A 58 -33.14 10.46 13.43
N ARG A 59 -31.85 10.33 13.13
CA ARG A 59 -30.81 11.33 13.41
C ARG A 59 -29.90 11.44 12.20
N ASP A 60 -29.43 12.65 11.93
CA ASP A 60 -28.40 12.88 10.93
C ASP A 60 -27.09 12.19 11.35
N LEU A 61 -26.76 11.09 10.67
CA LEU A 61 -25.53 10.31 10.88
C LEU A 61 -24.38 10.76 9.98
N SER A 62 -24.61 11.69 9.04
CA SER A 62 -23.58 12.13 8.08
C SER A 62 -22.35 12.68 8.77
N ARG A 63 -22.53 13.54 9.78
CA ARG A 63 -21.46 14.14 10.58
C ARG A 63 -20.72 13.12 11.46
N PRO A 64 -21.40 12.27 12.25
CA PRO A 64 -20.73 11.20 12.99
C PRO A 64 -19.93 10.25 12.10
N VAL A 65 -20.51 9.79 11.00
CA VAL A 65 -19.89 8.81 10.10
C VAL A 65 -18.71 9.41 9.36
N SER A 66 -18.84 10.62 8.79
CA SER A 66 -17.72 11.31 8.15
C SER A 66 -16.56 11.55 9.12
N ARG A 67 -16.85 11.96 10.36
CA ARG A 67 -15.83 12.11 11.41
C ARG A 67 -15.17 10.78 11.76
N ALA A 68 -15.94 9.70 11.88
CA ALA A 68 -15.40 8.38 12.16
C ALA A 68 -14.48 7.89 11.02
N ILE A 69 -14.89 8.10 9.76
CA ILE A 69 -14.08 7.80 8.57
C ILE A 69 -12.79 8.62 8.58
N LEU A 70 -12.88 9.93 8.84
CA LEU A 70 -11.71 10.80 8.91
C LEU A 70 -10.73 10.34 10.00
N ILE A 71 -11.23 10.01 11.19
CA ILE A 71 -10.40 9.49 12.29
C ILE A 71 -9.70 8.21 11.85
N ARG A 72 -10.42 7.28 11.20
CA ARG A 72 -9.85 6.02 10.74
C ARG A 72 -8.79 6.21 9.66
N LEU A 73 -9.02 7.14 8.73
CA LEU A 73 -8.05 7.51 7.70
C LEU A 73 -6.77 8.06 8.33
N MET A 74 -6.92 8.99 9.28
CA MET A 74 -5.79 9.57 10.00
C MET A 74 -5.00 8.52 10.77
N GLN A 75 -5.68 7.61 11.50
CA GLN A 75 -5.03 6.49 12.20
C GLN A 75 -4.16 5.63 11.27
N ASN A 76 -4.65 5.35 10.06
CA ASN A 76 -3.90 4.58 9.06
C ASN A 76 -2.66 5.34 8.55
N VAL A 77 -2.76 6.66 8.40
CA VAL A 77 -1.66 7.51 7.89
C VAL A 77 -0.60 7.78 8.97
N TYR A 78 -1.00 7.96 10.23
CA TYR A 78 -0.05 8.31 11.31
C TYR A 78 1.08 7.29 11.46
N GLY A 79 0.80 5.98 11.36
CA GLY A 79 1.83 4.94 11.45
C GLY A 79 2.89 5.06 10.33
N ARG A 80 2.45 5.35 9.10
CA ARG A 80 3.35 5.52 7.94
C ARG A 80 4.17 6.80 8.05
N MET A 81 3.54 7.90 8.47
CA MET A 81 4.23 9.18 8.64
C MET A 81 5.24 9.14 9.78
N ALA A 82 4.98 8.40 10.85
CA ALA A 82 5.95 8.19 11.93
C ALA A 82 7.21 7.47 11.43
N VAL A 83 7.06 6.37 10.70
CA VAL A 83 8.20 5.62 10.12
C VAL A 83 8.96 6.47 9.12
N ALA A 84 8.26 7.15 8.21
CA ALA A 84 8.89 8.05 7.24
C ALA A 84 9.64 9.20 7.92
N GLY A 85 9.08 9.76 9.00
CA GLY A 85 9.73 10.78 9.82
C GLY A 85 11.01 10.29 10.47
N VAL A 86 11.01 9.12 11.10
CA VAL A 86 12.22 8.52 11.68
C VAL A 86 13.28 8.26 10.61
N ALA A 87 12.90 7.70 9.46
CA ALA A 87 13.82 7.45 8.35
C ALA A 87 14.44 8.76 7.83
N ALA A 88 13.63 9.82 7.68
CA ALA A 88 14.11 11.13 7.25
C ALA A 88 15.08 11.75 8.26
N VAL A 89 14.79 11.65 9.56
CA VAL A 89 15.69 12.11 10.63
C VAL A 89 17.01 11.34 10.57
N LEU A 90 16.98 10.01 10.46
CA LEU A 90 18.21 9.21 10.35
C LEU A 90 19.02 9.59 9.10
N ALA A 91 18.38 9.70 7.94
CA ALA A 91 19.04 10.14 6.72
C ALA A 91 19.69 11.53 6.88
N LEU A 92 18.98 12.47 7.52
CA LEU A 92 19.48 13.81 7.78
C LEU A 92 20.64 13.80 8.79
N THR A 93 20.58 12.96 9.82
CA THR A 93 21.69 12.82 10.79
C THR A 93 22.93 12.23 10.15
N ILE A 94 22.79 11.20 9.30
CA ILE A 94 23.89 10.61 8.52
C ILE A 94 24.51 11.64 7.59
N TRP A 95 23.68 12.41 6.89
CA TRP A 95 24.10 13.50 6.00
C TRP A 95 24.82 14.62 6.76
N ARG A 96 24.26 15.08 7.88
CA ARG A 96 24.77 16.21 8.67
C ARG A 96 26.05 15.87 9.43
N SER A 97 26.16 14.66 9.96
CA SER A 97 27.31 14.21 10.78
C SER A 97 28.53 13.80 9.97
N GLY A 98 28.43 13.69 8.63
CA GLY A 98 29.56 13.26 7.81
C GLY A 98 30.07 11.86 8.20
N SER A 99 29.14 10.96 8.55
CA SER A 99 29.38 9.67 9.22
C SER A 99 30.19 8.61 8.45
N LEU A 100 30.96 8.98 7.43
CA LEU A 100 32.05 8.11 6.99
C LEU A 100 33.15 8.03 8.06
N GLY A 101 33.40 9.10 8.83
CA GLY A 101 34.50 9.11 9.81
C GLY A 101 34.32 8.18 11.02
N LEU A 102 33.10 8.05 11.54
CA LEU A 102 32.82 7.22 12.73
C LEU A 102 32.64 5.73 12.40
N ILE A 103 32.08 5.41 11.23
CA ILE A 103 31.96 4.02 10.77
C ILE A 103 33.34 3.45 10.38
N LEU A 104 34.24 4.28 9.84
CA LEU A 104 35.62 3.90 9.56
C LEU A 104 36.50 3.81 10.82
N ALA A 105 36.24 4.60 11.86
CA ALA A 105 37.01 4.55 13.11
C ALA A 105 36.75 3.27 13.93
N GLN A 106 35.65 2.55 13.66
CA GLN A 106 35.26 1.34 14.37
C GLN A 106 35.55 0.04 13.59
N GLY A 107 36.04 0.16 12.35
CA GLY A 107 36.62 -0.94 11.59
C GLY A 107 38.14 -0.92 11.73
N ASP A 108 38.72 -2.04 12.14
CA ASP A 108 40.17 -2.27 12.25
C ASP A 108 40.98 -1.65 11.09
N PRO A 109 42.23 -1.20 11.33
CA PRO A 109 43.03 -0.54 10.31
C PRO A 109 43.24 -1.51 9.14
N LEU A 110 42.64 -1.19 8.00
CA LEU A 110 42.98 -1.78 6.71
C LEU A 110 44.47 -1.54 6.48
N GLU A 111 45.27 -2.59 6.74
CA GLU A 111 46.67 -2.68 6.36
C GLU A 111 46.83 -2.18 4.91
N THR A 112 47.52 -1.06 4.79
CA THR A 112 47.86 -0.42 3.53
C THR A 112 48.74 -1.37 2.74
N TYR A 113 48.16 -2.17 1.86
CA TYR A 113 48.93 -2.97 0.90
C TYR A 113 49.58 -2.02 -0.12
N THR A 114 50.82 -1.63 0.13
CA THR A 114 51.71 -1.03 -0.88
C THR A 114 52.23 -2.15 -1.78
N PRO A 115 51.88 -2.19 -3.08
CA PRO A 115 52.48 -3.18 -3.97
C PRO A 115 53.95 -2.81 -4.20
N GLN A 116 54.84 -3.64 -3.65
CA GLN A 116 56.27 -3.60 -3.97
C GLN A 116 56.43 -3.96 -5.45
N GLN A 117 57.02 -3.07 -6.24
CA GLN A 117 57.32 -3.28 -7.65
C GLN A 117 58.39 -4.38 -7.77
N ILE A 118 58.07 -5.49 -8.45
CA ILE A 118 58.96 -6.63 -8.66
C ILE A 118 59.35 -6.68 -10.14
N ASP A 119 60.65 -6.60 -10.42
CA ASP A 119 61.24 -6.88 -11.74
C ASP A 119 61.10 -8.37 -12.13
N PRO A 120 60.91 -8.73 -13.42
CA PRO A 120 60.76 -10.12 -13.86
C PRO A 120 62.12 -10.76 -14.25
N PRO A 121 62.21 -12.08 -14.54
CA PRO A 121 61.44 -13.24 -14.09
C PRO A 121 62.33 -14.48 -13.74
N ALA A 122 61.78 -15.51 -13.08
CA ALA A 122 62.23 -16.89 -13.30
C ALA A 122 61.10 -17.88 -13.03
N SER A 123 60.82 -18.68 -14.06
CA SER A 123 59.80 -19.73 -14.13
C SER A 123 59.87 -20.73 -12.97
N THR A 124 58.72 -21.08 -12.39
CA THR A 124 58.34 -22.49 -12.11
C THR A 124 56.89 -22.60 -11.65
N VAL A 125 56.08 -23.25 -12.48
CA VAL A 125 54.84 -24.00 -12.21
C VAL A 125 53.72 -23.27 -11.44
N VAL A 126 52.72 -22.80 -12.19
CA VAL A 126 51.39 -22.40 -11.68
C VAL A 126 50.54 -23.66 -11.46
N PRO A 127 50.08 -24.00 -10.24
CA PRO A 127 48.97 -24.93 -10.09
C PRO A 127 47.68 -24.22 -10.49
N LYS A 128 47.01 -24.74 -11.52
CA LYS A 128 45.71 -24.27 -11.99
C LYS A 128 44.67 -24.43 -10.87
N PRO A 129 44.03 -23.36 -10.36
CA PRO A 129 42.88 -23.53 -9.49
C PRO A 129 41.72 -24.10 -10.32
N LYS A 130 41.14 -25.21 -9.86
CA LYS A 130 39.90 -25.75 -10.40
C LYS A 130 38.77 -24.83 -9.95
N ASN A 131 38.51 -23.79 -10.72
CA ASN A 131 37.30 -23.00 -10.57
C ASN A 131 36.24 -23.64 -11.46
N ASP A 132 35.27 -24.32 -10.84
CA ASP A 132 34.04 -24.67 -11.55
C ASP A 132 33.32 -23.35 -11.92
N PRO A 133 32.83 -23.20 -13.16
CA PRO A 133 32.21 -21.94 -13.57
C PRO A 133 30.92 -21.68 -12.79
N PRO A 134 30.61 -20.41 -12.44
CA PRO A 134 29.34 -20.07 -11.82
C PRO A 134 28.18 -20.44 -12.75
N PRO A 135 27.04 -20.91 -12.21
CA PRO A 135 25.92 -21.33 -13.03
C PRO A 135 25.38 -20.13 -13.83
N ARG A 136 25.11 -20.36 -15.12
CA ARG A 136 24.48 -19.37 -16.00
C ARG A 136 23.05 -19.07 -15.51
N PRO A 137 22.57 -17.82 -15.66
CA PRO A 137 21.22 -17.45 -15.24
C PRO A 137 20.20 -18.19 -16.10
N GLY A 138 19.40 -19.05 -15.45
CA GLY A 138 18.39 -19.86 -16.15
C GLY A 138 17.74 -21.01 -15.36
N GLU A 139 18.09 -21.24 -14.09
CA GLU A 139 17.44 -22.27 -13.27
C GLU A 139 16.76 -21.65 -12.03
N GLU A 140 15.55 -21.12 -12.21
CA GLU A 140 14.72 -20.54 -11.14
C GLU A 140 14.11 -21.60 -10.19
N GLY A 141 14.42 -22.89 -10.35
CA GLY A 141 13.85 -23.96 -9.53
C GLY A 141 14.45 -24.09 -8.12
N GLY A 142 15.71 -23.66 -7.92
CA GLY A 142 16.43 -23.92 -6.67
C GLY A 142 16.15 -22.91 -5.54
N ILE A 143 15.87 -21.66 -5.90
CA ILE A 143 15.70 -20.56 -4.93
C ILE A 143 14.30 -20.61 -4.30
N ALA A 144 13.27 -20.91 -5.09
CA ALA A 144 11.91 -21.10 -4.59
C ALA A 144 11.81 -22.30 -3.64
N GLN A 145 12.48 -23.41 -3.96
CA GLN A 145 12.47 -24.60 -3.11
C GLN A 145 13.25 -24.40 -1.81
N LYS A 146 14.37 -23.67 -1.85
CA LYS A 146 15.12 -23.28 -0.64
C LYS A 146 14.33 -22.32 0.24
N ALA A 147 13.61 -21.37 -0.36
CA ALA A 147 12.73 -20.46 0.37
C ALA A 147 11.57 -21.22 1.02
N TYR A 148 10.96 -22.17 0.31
CA TYR A 148 9.90 -23.01 0.86
C TYR A 148 10.39 -23.86 2.03
N GLN A 149 11.56 -24.50 1.89
CA GLN A 149 12.15 -25.32 2.96
C GLN A 149 12.52 -24.49 4.20
N ALA A 150 13.02 -23.27 4.01
CA ALA A 150 13.35 -22.37 5.12
C ALA A 150 12.09 -21.92 5.89
N VAL A 151 11.02 -21.60 5.17
CA VAL A 151 9.74 -21.21 5.79
C VAL A 151 9.09 -22.40 6.50
N THR A 152 9.09 -23.61 5.91
CA THR A 152 8.54 -24.80 6.58
C THR A 152 9.37 -25.23 7.79
N GLY A 153 10.70 -25.08 7.75
CA GLY A 153 11.58 -25.37 8.89
C GLY A 153 11.34 -24.41 10.06
N LEU A 154 11.07 -23.14 9.76
CA LEU A 154 10.70 -22.15 10.78
C LEU A 154 9.31 -22.43 11.37
N TRP A 155 8.35 -22.86 10.55
CA TRP A 155 7.00 -23.19 11.02
C TRP A 155 7.02 -24.39 11.99
N ASN A 156 7.74 -25.47 11.63
CA ASN A 156 7.85 -26.66 12.47
C ASN A 156 8.60 -26.42 13.80
N THR A 157 9.53 -25.45 13.82
CA THR A 157 10.23 -25.05 15.05
C THR A 157 9.36 -24.18 15.96
N LEU A 158 8.45 -23.40 15.38
CA LEU A 158 7.52 -22.56 16.15
C LEU A 158 6.33 -23.34 16.70
N THR A 159 5.88 -24.41 16.05
CA THR A 159 4.72 -25.19 16.52
C THR A 159 5.07 -26.36 17.43
N GLY A 160 6.34 -26.76 17.54
CA GLY A 160 6.71 -27.96 18.30
C GLY A 160 6.05 -29.23 17.72
N PRO A 161 6.44 -30.43 18.15
CA PRO A 161 5.84 -31.65 17.61
C PRO A 161 4.37 -31.74 18.05
N ASP A 162 3.47 -31.78 17.07
CA ASP A 162 2.08 -32.18 17.26
C ASP A 162 2.05 -33.52 18.02
N SER A 163 1.64 -33.48 19.28
CA SER A 163 1.09 -34.67 19.94
C SER A 163 -0.27 -34.94 19.30
N GLY A 164 -0.26 -35.72 18.22
CA GLY A 164 -1.47 -36.26 17.62
C GLY A 164 -2.27 -37.10 18.64
N PRO A 165 -3.60 -37.23 18.46
CA PRO A 165 -4.48 -37.90 19.42
C PRO A 165 -4.12 -39.39 19.55
N GLN A 166 -3.86 -39.82 20.79
CA GLN A 166 -3.75 -41.25 21.12
C GLN A 166 -5.11 -41.91 20.86
N THR A 167 -5.18 -42.70 19.79
CA THR A 167 -6.21 -43.74 19.65
C THR A 167 -5.79 -44.90 20.54
N THR A 168 -6.59 -45.18 21.57
CA THR A 168 -6.47 -46.42 22.36
C THR A 168 -7.70 -47.27 22.05
N ASN A 169 -7.45 -48.56 21.77
CA ASN A 169 -8.45 -49.61 21.71
C ASN A 169 -9.13 -49.78 23.06
#